data_AF-A0A245ZFK8-F1
#
_entry.id   AF-A0A245ZFK8-F1
#
_cell.length_a   1.000
_cell.length_b   1.000
_cell.length_c   1.000
_cell.angle_alpha   90.00
_cell.angle_beta   90.00
_cell.angle_gamma   90.00
#
_symmetry.space_group_name_H-M   'P 1'
#
loop_
_entity.id
_entity.type
_entity.pdbx_description
1 polymer ?
#
loop_
_entity_poly.entity_id
_entity_poly.type
_entity_poly.pdbx_seq_one_letter_code
_entity_poly.pdbx_strand_id
1 'polypeptide(L)'
;MKWNWAHKAPGGGYGSQNNPNTAIDLAAAMRTNPYLKVLSLNGYYDMATPFFGTENDLGHMMLEPALQANLKYTYYPAGHMTYLNPDALRDMKRDLATWYDEAVSDARSATPPVPPSTQAGAVTGQTPN
;
A
#
# COMPACT_ATOMS: atom_id res chain seq x y z
N MET A 1 21.55 14.94 14.85
CA MET A 1 20.23 14.55 14.31
C MET A 1 19.71 13.38 15.15
N LYS A 2 18.49 13.47 15.69
CA LYS A 2 17.86 12.37 16.44
C LYS A 2 16.70 11.84 15.58
N TRP A 3 16.91 10.69 14.95
CA TRP A 3 15.87 10.02 14.17
C TRP A 3 14.77 9.52 15.11
N ASN A 4 13.50 9.66 14.71
CA ASN A 4 12.35 9.21 15.49
C ASN A 4 11.78 7.92 14.88
N TRP A 5 11.85 6.83 15.65
CA TRP A 5 11.29 5.52 15.27
C TRP A 5 9.83 5.34 15.66
N ALA A 6 9.26 6.25 16.46
CA ALA A 6 7.91 6.07 16.98
C ALA A 6 6.85 6.27 15.89
N HIS A 7 6.02 5.25 15.67
CA HIS A 7 4.84 5.31 14.83
C HIS A 7 3.62 4.77 15.60
N LYS A 8 2.47 5.41 15.41
CA LYS A 8 1.19 4.99 15.98
C LYS A 8 0.31 4.44 14.86
N ALA A 9 0.04 3.15 14.91
CA ALA A 9 -0.85 2.48 13.98
C ALA A 9 -2.27 3.08 13.96
N PRO A 10 -2.94 3.11 12.78
CA PRO A 10 -4.36 3.39 12.67
C PRO A 10 -5.18 2.44 13.56
N GLY A 11 -6.23 2.97 14.21
CA GLY A 11 -7.11 2.18 15.09
C GLY A 11 -6.64 2.01 16.54
N GLY A 12 -5.48 2.57 16.93
CA GLY A 12 -5.09 2.80 18.34
C GLY A 12 -4.80 1.55 19.19
N GLY A 13 -5.09 0.34 18.72
CA GLY A 13 -4.96 -0.91 19.48
C GLY A 13 -3.58 -1.57 19.47
N TYR A 14 -2.67 -1.16 18.59
CA TYR A 14 -1.39 -1.87 18.37
C TYR A 14 -0.20 -1.32 19.17
N GLY A 15 -0.42 -0.38 20.10
CA GLY A 15 0.66 0.28 20.85
C GLY A 15 1.59 1.10 19.94
N SER A 16 2.68 1.63 20.52
CA SER A 16 3.75 2.22 19.71
C SER A 16 4.50 1.10 19.00
N GLN A 17 4.62 1.18 17.68
CA GLN A 17 5.46 0.25 16.96
C GLN A 17 6.91 0.46 17.37
N ASN A 18 7.60 -0.64 17.70
CA ASN A 18 9.02 -0.67 18.04
C ASN A 18 9.89 -1.07 16.82
N ASN A 19 9.26 -1.52 15.74
CA ASN A 19 9.87 -1.87 14.47
C ASN A 19 9.09 -1.21 13.32
N PRO A 20 9.76 -0.81 12.22
CA PRO A 20 9.08 -0.27 11.06
C PRO A 20 8.22 -1.36 10.40
N ASN A 21 6.91 -1.22 10.47
CA ASN A 21 5.96 -2.08 9.77
C ASN A 21 4.84 -1.21 9.20
N THR A 22 4.84 -1.07 7.87
CA THR A 22 3.87 -0.27 7.12
C THR A 22 2.70 -1.09 6.59
N ALA A 23 2.72 -2.42 6.73
CA ALA A 23 1.64 -3.29 6.25
C ALA A 23 0.33 -2.99 6.99
N ILE A 24 0.40 -2.62 8.27
CA ILE A 24 -0.76 -2.20 9.06
C ILE A 24 -1.43 -0.93 8.50
N ASP A 25 -0.65 0.03 8.02
CA ASP A 25 -1.13 1.28 7.44
C ASP A 25 -1.74 1.03 6.07
N LEU A 26 -1.06 0.22 5.26
CA LEU A 26 -1.56 -0.21 3.96
C LEU A 26 -2.90 -0.96 4.12
N ALA A 27 -3.00 -1.86 5.11
CA ALA A 27 -4.22 -2.58 5.40
C ALA A 27 -5.36 -1.65 5.83
N ALA A 28 -5.07 -0.60 6.61
CA ALA A 28 -6.07 0.42 6.98
C ALA A 28 -6.51 1.26 5.77
N ALA A 29 -5.57 1.61 4.89
CA ALA A 29 -5.85 2.34 3.66
C ALA A 29 -6.73 1.53 2.70
N MET A 30 -6.44 0.24 2.50
CA MET A 30 -7.24 -0.65 1.67
C MET A 30 -8.65 -0.90 2.23
N ARG A 31 -8.82 -0.95 3.55
CA ARG A 31 -10.16 -1.00 4.16
C ARG A 31 -10.95 0.30 3.99
N THR A 32 -10.27 1.43 4.03
CA THR A 32 -10.89 2.76 3.85
C THR A 32 -11.24 3.03 2.40
N ASN A 33 -10.45 2.51 1.46
CA ASN A 33 -10.67 2.63 0.04
C ASN A 33 -10.71 1.23 -0.63
N PRO A 34 -11.90 0.62 -0.75
CA PRO A 34 -12.07 -0.67 -1.41
C PRO A 34 -11.67 -0.72 -2.89
N TYR A 35 -11.44 0.44 -3.52
CA TYR A 35 -10.99 0.56 -4.90
C TYR A 35 -9.46 0.69 -5.02
N LEU A 36 -8.74 0.75 -3.89
CA LEU A 36 -7.28 0.83 -3.88
C LEU A 36 -6.69 -0.50 -4.37
N LYS A 37 -5.94 -0.43 -5.48
CA LYS A 37 -5.16 -1.52 -6.04
C LYS A 37 -3.69 -1.39 -5.67
N VAL A 38 -3.04 -2.52 -5.40
CA VAL A 38 -1.61 -2.58 -5.03
C VAL A 38 -0.91 -3.57 -5.94
N LEU A 39 0.21 -3.14 -6.52
CA LEU A 39 1.11 -3.99 -7.30
C LEU A 39 2.46 -4.08 -6.59
N SER A 40 2.89 -5.30 -6.26
CA SER A 40 4.23 -5.58 -5.75
C SER A 40 5.12 -6.11 -6.87
N LEU A 41 6.21 -5.40 -7.15
CA LEU A 41 7.23 -5.80 -8.13
C LEU A 41 8.39 -6.43 -7.37
N ASN A 42 8.71 -7.69 -7.66
CA ASN A 42 9.69 -8.46 -6.91
C ASN A 42 10.81 -9.00 -7.82
N GLY A 43 12.04 -9.02 -7.31
CA GLY A 43 13.16 -9.69 -7.98
C GLY A 43 13.37 -11.10 -7.43
N TYR A 44 13.56 -12.10 -8.30
CA TYR A 44 13.85 -13.48 -7.88
C TYR A 44 15.15 -13.61 -7.07
N TYR A 45 16.12 -12.74 -7.33
CA TYR A 45 17.45 -12.76 -6.72
C TYR A 45 17.64 -11.64 -5.70
N ASP A 46 16.55 -11.06 -5.20
CA ASP A 46 16.59 -10.02 -4.19
C ASP A 46 16.84 -10.63 -2.80
N MET A 47 18.03 -10.38 -2.25
CA MET A 47 18.41 -10.78 -0.89
C MET A 47 18.21 -9.67 0.14
N ALA A 48 17.91 -8.44 -0.28
CA ALA A 48 17.64 -7.32 0.62
C ALA A 48 16.16 -7.30 1.02
N THR A 49 15.26 -7.54 0.06
CA THR A 49 13.82 -7.73 0.28
C THR A 49 13.36 -9.02 -0.41
N PRO A 50 13.57 -10.19 0.21
CA PRO A 50 13.14 -11.46 -0.36
C PRO A 50 11.64 -11.45 -0.65
N PHE A 51 11.25 -11.82 -1.86
CA PHE A 51 9.85 -11.76 -2.33
C PHE A 51 8.86 -12.49 -1.41
N PHE A 52 9.29 -13.58 -0.77
CA PHE A 52 8.49 -14.32 0.19
C PHE A 52 8.13 -13.50 1.44
N GLY A 53 9.04 -12.62 1.89
CA GLY A 53 8.75 -11.68 2.98
C GLY A 53 7.64 -10.71 2.59
N THR A 54 7.69 -10.18 1.38
CA THR A 54 6.65 -9.29 0.85
C THR A 54 5.30 -9.98 0.70
N GLU A 55 5.28 -11.21 0.18
CA GLU A 55 4.07 -12.04 0.10
C GLU A 55 3.48 -12.30 1.48
N ASN A 56 4.34 -12.63 2.46
CA ASN A 56 3.93 -12.84 3.83
C ASN A 56 3.31 -11.56 4.40
N ASP A 57 3.97 -10.41 4.28
CA ASP A 57 3.49 -9.16 4.86
C ASP A 57 2.15 -8.73 4.25
N LEU A 58 2.02 -8.82 2.92
CA LEU A 58 0.80 -8.45 2.21
C LEU A 58 -0.33 -9.48 2.42
N GLY A 59 0.00 -10.77 2.52
CA GLY A 59 -0.97 -11.85 2.80
C GLY A 59 -1.50 -11.82 4.24
N HIS A 60 -0.71 -11.35 5.21
CA HIS A 60 -1.09 -11.29 6.63
C HIS A 60 -1.71 -9.95 7.07
N MET A 61 -2.18 -9.14 6.12
CA MET A 61 -2.91 -7.89 6.42
C MET A 61 -4.33 -8.10 6.97
N MET A 62 -4.80 -9.36 7.06
CA MET A 62 -6.15 -9.74 7.51
C MET A 62 -7.25 -9.00 6.72
N LEU A 63 -7.03 -8.80 5.42
CA LEU A 63 -7.99 -8.19 4.51
C LEU A 63 -9.11 -9.17 4.18
N GLU A 64 -10.30 -8.65 3.93
CA GLU A 64 -11.41 -9.44 3.38
C GLU A 64 -11.04 -9.96 1.98
N PRO A 65 -11.54 -11.15 1.55
CA PRO A 65 -11.18 -11.73 0.25
C PRO A 65 -11.38 -10.79 -0.95
N ALA A 66 -12.41 -9.94 -0.91
CA ALA A 66 -12.67 -8.94 -1.94
C ALA A 66 -11.55 -7.89 -2.04
N LEU A 67 -10.99 -7.47 -0.91
CA LEU A 67 -9.86 -6.52 -0.87
C LEU A 67 -8.53 -7.20 -1.19
N GLN A 68 -8.36 -8.48 -0.84
CA GLN A 68 -7.18 -9.25 -1.24
C GLN A 68 -7.06 -9.38 -2.76
N ALA A 69 -8.18 -9.45 -3.48
CA ALA A 69 -8.20 -9.48 -4.94
C ALA A 69 -7.60 -8.21 -5.60
N ASN A 70 -7.47 -7.11 -4.85
CA ASN A 70 -6.82 -5.89 -5.32
C ASN A 70 -5.28 -5.94 -5.21
N LEU A 71 -4.71 -7.00 -4.63
CA LEU A 71 -3.26 -7.22 -4.55
C LEU A 71 -2.79 -8.02 -5.77
N LYS A 72 -1.77 -7.52 -6.47
CA LYS A 72 -1.10 -8.20 -7.56
C LYS A 72 0.40 -8.29 -7.27
N TYR A 73 0.99 -9.43 -7.58
CA TYR A 73 2.44 -9.65 -7.47
C TYR A 73 3.01 -9.90 -8.86
N THR A 74 4.21 -9.42 -9.11
CA THR A 74 4.95 -9.71 -10.34
C THR A 74 6.41 -9.97 -9.99
N TYR A 75 7.06 -10.84 -10.76
CA TYR A 75 8.38 -11.35 -10.46
C TYR A 75 9.28 -11.24 -11.69
N TYR A 76 10.51 -10.82 -11.47
CA TYR A 76 11.48 -10.57 -12.53
C TYR A 76 12.79 -11.30 -12.25
N PRO A 77 13.51 -11.79 -13.28
CA PRO A 77 14.84 -12.40 -13.15
C PRO A 77 15.92 -11.36 -12.88
N ALA A 78 15.81 -10.68 -11.74
CA ALA A 78 16.70 -9.63 -11.29
C ALA A 78 16.84 -9.64 -9.76
N GLY A 79 17.82 -8.88 -9.27
CA GLY A 79 17.99 -8.64 -7.83
C GLY A 79 17.10 -7.50 -7.34
N HIS A 80 17.49 -6.89 -6.23
CA HIS A 80 16.76 -5.79 -5.58
C HIS A 80 16.36 -4.67 -6.54
N MET A 81 17.33 -4.18 -7.30
CA MET A 81 17.11 -3.15 -8.31
C MET A 81 16.74 -3.79 -9.65
N THR A 82 15.49 -4.25 -9.76
CA THR A 82 15.00 -4.98 -10.95
C THR A 82 15.27 -4.24 -12.26
N TYR A 83 15.16 -2.90 -12.23
CA TYR A 83 15.37 -2.03 -13.37
C TYR A 83 16.82 -1.96 -13.89
N LEU A 84 17.81 -2.46 -13.14
CA LEU A 84 19.20 -2.49 -13.62
C LEU A 84 19.45 -3.62 -14.62
N ASN A 85 18.63 -4.67 -14.62
CA ASN A 85 18.66 -5.69 -15.66
C ASN A 85 17.85 -5.17 -16.87
N PRO A 86 18.47 -4.98 -18.06
CA PRO A 86 17.77 -4.41 -19.21
C PRO A 86 16.60 -5.25 -19.72
N ASP A 87 16.66 -6.57 -19.58
CA ASP A 87 15.60 -7.48 -20.04
C ASP A 87 14.43 -7.40 -19.07
N ALA A 88 14.71 -7.51 -17.77
CA ALA A 88 13.73 -7.34 -16.72
C ALA A 88 13.08 -5.94 -16.73
N LEU A 89 13.83 -4.89 -17.04
CA LEU A 89 13.32 -3.52 -17.17
C LEU A 89 12.27 -3.42 -18.30
N ARG A 90 12.48 -4.11 -19.43
CA ARG A 90 11.52 -4.09 -20.55
C ARG A 90 10.21 -4.78 -20.15
N ASP A 91 10.30 -5.93 -19.50
CA ASP A 91 9.13 -6.63 -18.96
C ASP A 91 8.43 -5.80 -17.87
N MET A 92 9.19 -5.27 -16.91
CA MET A 92 8.67 -4.42 -15.84
C MET A 92 7.91 -3.20 -16.38
N LYS A 93 8.47 -2.53 -17.41
CA LYS A 93 7.81 -1.38 -18.05
C LYS A 93 6.50 -1.80 -18.73
N ARG A 94 6.49 -2.92 -19.46
CA ARG A 94 5.28 -3.43 -20.11
C ARG A 94 4.19 -3.72 -19.08
N ASP A 95 4.54 -4.46 -18.04
CA ASP A 95 3.58 -4.90 -17.03
C ASP A 95 3.02 -3.71 -16.23
N LEU A 96 3.86 -2.71 -15.92
CA LEU A 96 3.43 -1.45 -15.31
C LEU A 96 2.43 -0.71 -16.20
N ALA A 97 2.72 -0.57 -17.49
CA ALA A 97 1.83 0.10 -18.43
C ALA A 97 0.46 -0.59 -18.48
N THR A 98 0.45 -1.91 -18.64
CA THR A 98 -0.79 -2.71 -18.61
C THR A 98 -1.55 -2.54 -17.30
N TRP A 99 -0.84 -2.59 -16.15
CA TRP A 99 -1.48 -2.44 -14.85
C TRP A 99 -2.10 -1.05 -14.65
N TYR A 100 -1.43 0.02 -15.12
CA TYR A 100 -2.00 1.36 -15.05
C TYR A 100 -3.26 1.49 -15.89
N ASP A 101 -3.27 0.93 -17.11
CA ASP A 101 -4.45 0.94 -17.97
C ASP A 101 -5.63 0.19 -17.32
N GLU A 102 -5.37 -1.00 -16.76
CA GLU A 102 -6.36 -1.79 -16.00
C GLU A 102 -6.88 -1.03 -14.76
N ALA A 103 -5.99 -0.41 -14.00
CA ALA A 103 -6.35 0.32 -12.78
C ALA A 103 -7.19 1.56 -13.09
N VAL A 104 -6.83 2.32 -14.12
CA VAL A 104 -7.57 3.53 -14.55
C VAL A 104 -8.91 3.16 -15.17
N SER A 105 -8.97 2.09 -15.96
CA SER A 105 -10.23 1.60 -16.55
C SER A 105 -11.23 1.21 -15.46
N ASP A 106 -10.78 0.46 -14.45
CA ASP A 106 -11.65 0.05 -13.34
C ASP A 106 -12.07 1.25 -12.49
N ALA A 107 -11.16 2.19 -12.21
CA ALA A 107 -11.48 3.42 -11.48
C ALA A 107 -12.51 4.30 -12.21
N ARG A 108 -12.53 4.29 -13.55
CA ARG A 108 -13.54 5.00 -14.36
C ARG A 108 -14.89 4.28 -14.38
N SER A 109 -14.87 2.95 -14.26
CA SER A 109 -16.07 2.10 -14.29
C SER A 109 -16.76 2.03 -12.91
N ALA A 110 -15.98 2.21 -11.84
CA ALA A 110 -16.47 2.32 -10.49
C ALA A 110 -16.95 3.74 -10.18
N THR A 111 -18.17 3.90 -9.66
CA THR A 111 -18.59 5.18 -9.06
C THR A 111 -17.72 5.44 -7.82
N PRO A 112 -16.97 6.55 -7.74
CA PRO A 112 -16.16 6.83 -6.55
C PRO A 112 -17.05 6.98 -5.31
N PRO A 113 -16.65 6.46 -4.15
CA PRO A 113 -17.35 6.76 -2.91
C PRO A 113 -17.22 8.26 -2.64
N VAL A 114 -18.34 8.90 -2.32
CA VAL A 114 -18.36 10.29 -1.84
C VAL A 114 -17.39 10.36 -0.67
N PRO A 115 -16.39 11.27 -0.66
CA PRO A 115 -15.48 11.39 0.47
C PRO A 115 -16.31 11.62 1.74
N PRO A 116 -15.95 11.00 2.88
CA PRO A 116 -16.67 11.23 4.13
C PRO A 116 -16.72 12.73 4.38
N SER A 117 -17.94 13.27 4.44
CA SER A 117 -18.14 14.68 4.75
C SER A 117 -17.53 14.94 6.12
N THR A 118 -16.41 15.64 6.14
CA THR A 118 -15.87 16.16 7.39
C THR A 118 -16.86 17.21 7.85
N GLN A 119 -17.78 16.84 8.75
CA GLN A 119 -18.55 17.83 9.48
C GLN A 119 -17.56 18.65 10.29
N ALA A 120 -17.23 19.83 9.78
CA ALA A 120 -16.56 20.86 10.55
C ALA A 120 -17.51 21.24 11.69
N GLY A 121 -17.30 20.63 12.86
CA GLY A 121 -17.89 21.07 14.10
C GLY A 121 -17.42 22.50 14.34
N ALA A 122 -18.31 23.46 14.11
CA ALA A 122 -18.12 24.84 14.52
C ALA A 122 -17.97 24.88 16.04
N VAL A 123 -16.73 25.01 16.52
CA VAL A 123 -16.46 25.38 17.91
C VAL A 123 -16.61 26.90 17.99
N THR A 124 -17.84 27.33 18.23
CA THR A 124 -18.15 28.66 18.76
C THR A 124 -17.68 28.75 20.20
N GLY A 125 -16.80 29.72 20.46
CA GLY A 125 -16.89 30.54 21.67
C GLY A 125 -15.89 30.31 22.80
N GLN A 126 -15.17 31.40 23.08
CA GLN A 126 -14.83 31.95 24.41
C GLN A 126 -13.54 31.45 25.12
N THR A 127 -12.53 32.32 25.07
CA THR A 127 -11.66 32.67 26.22
C THR A 127 -12.52 33.03 27.45
N PRO A 128 -12.08 32.70 28.68
CA PRO A 128 -11.15 33.61 29.38
C PRO A 128 -10.15 32.98 30.39
N ASN A 129 -9.16 33.82 30.69
CA ASN A 129 -8.19 33.88 31.81
C ASN A 129 -7.04 32.87 31.87
#